data_AF-A0A1E3RLT1-F1
#
_entry.id   AF-A0A1E3RLT1-F1
#
_cell.length_a   1.000
_cell.length_b   1.000
_cell.length_c   1.000
_cell.angle_alpha   90.00
_cell.angle_beta   90.00
_cell.angle_gamma   90.00
#
_symmetry.space_group_name_H-M   'P 1'
#
loop_
_entity.id
_entity.type
_entity.pdbx_description
1 polymer ?
#
loop_
_entity_poly.entity_id
_entity_poly.type
_entity_poly.pdbx_seq_one_letter_code
_entity_poly.pdbx_strand_id
1 'polypeptide(L)'
;MNRWFAATTAAALTGLSVIASPAAAAQNCGGPDEPAAIRFAFAQLPFEPLTGAKWDPTPVASNYDPCATLSTILVTVEGATGSSPVQALMFHHGEFVGTGTAKAHGFTSLDADASSDDTVVLTYKTPDESTVRYRWHDDRVVMLDPAPSAE
;
A
#
# COMPACT_ATOMS: atom_id res chain seq x y z
N MET A 1 -31.51 35.74 55.99
CA MET A 1 -30.38 34.86 55.65
C MET A 1 -29.61 35.44 54.47
N ASN A 2 -28.30 35.21 54.52
CA ASN A 2 -27.16 35.72 53.75
C ASN A 2 -27.31 36.19 52.29
N ARG A 3 -26.56 37.25 52.02
CA ARG A 3 -26.12 37.80 50.74
C ARG A 3 -25.25 36.77 49.98
N TRP A 4 -25.31 36.77 48.64
CA TRP A 4 -24.15 36.81 47.70
C TRP A 4 -24.57 36.34 46.30
N PHE A 5 -24.40 37.19 45.29
CA PHE A 5 -24.00 36.76 43.95
C PHE A 5 -23.09 37.83 43.35
N ALA A 6 -21.80 37.52 43.26
CA ALA A 6 -20.83 38.27 42.49
C ALA A 6 -20.75 37.65 41.10
N ALA A 7 -20.90 38.49 40.08
CA ALA A 7 -20.71 38.15 38.68
C ALA A 7 -19.23 37.80 38.43
N THR A 8 -18.97 36.80 37.58
CA THR A 8 -17.64 36.60 36.99
C THR A 8 -17.75 36.28 35.51
N THR A 9 -16.80 36.87 34.78
CA THR A 9 -16.67 37.11 33.34
C THR A 9 -16.44 35.88 32.46
N ALA A 10 -16.79 36.07 31.17
CA ALA A 10 -16.63 35.16 30.04
C ALA A 10 -15.18 34.84 29.66
N ALA A 11 -14.98 33.70 28.98
CA ALA A 11 -14.08 33.56 27.82
C ALA A 11 -14.36 32.23 27.10
N ALA A 12 -14.82 32.31 25.85
CA ALA A 12 -14.88 31.20 24.92
C ALA A 12 -13.50 31.02 24.26
N LEU A 13 -12.96 29.80 24.27
CA LEU A 13 -11.86 29.40 23.40
C LEU A 13 -12.20 28.06 22.74
N THR A 14 -12.64 28.16 21.49
CA THR A 14 -12.72 27.09 20.51
C THR A 14 -11.31 26.55 20.23
N GLY A 15 -11.00 25.36 20.75
CA GLY A 15 -9.82 24.61 20.33
C GLY A 15 -10.14 23.81 19.06
N LEU A 16 -9.54 24.19 17.93
CA LEU A 16 -9.58 23.41 16.69
C LEU A 16 -8.96 22.03 16.94
N SER A 17 -9.73 20.97 16.73
CA SER A 17 -9.19 19.63 16.53
C SER A 17 -8.37 19.62 15.25
N VAL A 18 -7.04 19.51 15.37
CA VAL A 18 -6.18 19.20 14.24
C VAL A 18 -6.33 17.70 13.96
N ILE A 19 -7.28 17.35 13.10
CA ILE A 19 -7.31 16.03 12.46
C ILE A 19 -6.12 16.01 11.50
N ALA A 20 -4.99 15.46 11.96
CA ALA A 20 -3.88 15.14 11.09
C ALA A 20 -4.37 14.07 10.09
N SER A 21 -4.37 14.41 8.80
CA SER A 21 -4.56 13.42 7.73
C SER A 21 -3.41 12.40 7.80
N PRO A 22 -3.66 11.08 7.68
CA PRO A 22 -2.63 10.05 7.85
C PRO A 22 -1.57 10.02 6.73
N ALA A 23 -1.64 10.88 5.71
CA ALA A 23 -0.72 10.88 4.57
C ALA A 23 0.66 11.51 4.83
N ALA A 24 0.95 11.99 6.05
CA ALA A 24 2.19 12.74 6.36
C ALA A 24 3.19 12.00 7.27
N ALA A 25 3.08 10.66 7.40
CA ALA A 25 3.95 9.87 8.29
C ALA A 25 5.27 9.41 7.65
N ALA A 26 5.73 9.99 6.54
CA ALA A 26 7.02 9.66 5.94
C ALA A 26 8.27 10.10 6.77
N GLN A 27 8.13 10.42 8.06
CA GLN A 27 9.08 11.35 8.71
C GLN A 27 10.04 10.77 9.76
N ASN A 28 10.20 9.45 9.93
CA ASN A 28 11.26 8.92 10.81
C ASN A 28 12.02 7.66 10.31
N CYS A 29 11.54 6.96 9.28
CA CYS A 29 12.17 5.71 8.82
C CYS A 29 13.14 5.89 7.65
N GLY A 30 13.26 7.11 7.10
CA GLY A 30 14.26 7.46 6.09
C GLY A 30 13.99 6.97 4.66
N GLY A 31 12.91 6.21 4.44
CA GLY A 31 12.47 5.79 3.11
C GLY A 31 11.73 6.89 2.32
N PRO A 32 11.58 6.73 0.99
CA PRO A 32 10.87 7.68 0.15
C PRO A 32 9.37 7.73 0.45
N ASP A 33 8.70 8.83 0.05
CA ASP A 33 7.24 8.85 -0.02
C ASP A 33 6.71 7.91 -1.13
N GLU A 34 5.42 7.57 -1.07
CA GLU A 34 4.81 6.61 -2.00
C GLU A 34 5.01 7.01 -3.49
N PRO A 35 4.79 8.28 -3.91
CA PRO A 35 5.04 8.67 -5.28
C PRO A 35 6.51 8.49 -5.70
N ALA A 36 7.48 8.79 -4.83
CA ALA A 36 8.88 8.55 -5.13
C ALA A 36 9.20 7.04 -5.17
N ALA A 37 8.62 6.23 -4.28
CA ALA A 37 8.77 4.78 -4.27
C ALA A 37 8.29 4.15 -5.59
N ILE A 38 7.12 4.57 -6.10
CA ILE A 38 6.60 4.13 -7.41
C ILE A 38 7.57 4.50 -8.54
N ARG A 39 8.08 5.74 -8.56
CA ARG A 39 9.06 6.15 -9.59
C ARG A 39 10.33 5.28 -9.54
N PHE A 40 10.84 4.97 -8.34
CA PHE A 40 12.02 4.12 -8.18
C PHE A 40 11.75 2.68 -8.59
N ALA A 41 10.56 2.14 -8.29
CA ALA A 41 10.14 0.82 -8.75
C ALA A 41 10.03 0.78 -10.28
N PHE A 42 9.38 1.76 -10.91
CA PHE A 42 9.21 1.82 -12.38
C PHE A 42 10.52 2.00 -13.14
N ALA A 43 11.56 2.56 -12.51
CA ALA A 43 12.89 2.61 -13.10
C ALA A 43 13.54 1.21 -13.24
N GLN A 44 13.08 0.23 -12.46
CA GLN A 44 13.59 -1.13 -12.42
C GLN A 44 12.62 -2.15 -13.05
N LEU A 45 11.32 -1.82 -13.07
CA LEU A 45 10.27 -2.67 -13.59
C LEU A 45 10.16 -2.52 -15.12
N PRO A 46 10.26 -3.61 -15.91
CA PRO A 46 9.97 -3.53 -17.34
C PRO A 46 8.50 -3.17 -17.58
N PHE A 47 8.19 -2.72 -18.80
CA PHE A 47 6.80 -2.55 -19.23
C PHE A 47 6.06 -3.89 -19.18
N GLU A 48 4.72 -3.81 -19.19
CA GLU A 48 3.87 -4.99 -19.09
C GLU A 48 4.23 -5.98 -20.23
N PRO A 49 4.60 -7.23 -19.91
CA PRO A 49 5.24 -8.12 -20.86
C PRO A 49 4.34 -8.62 -22.00
N LEU A 50 3.01 -8.66 -21.82
CA LEU A 50 2.09 -9.17 -22.84
C LEU A 50 1.73 -8.12 -23.91
N THR A 51 1.59 -6.86 -23.50
CA THR A 51 1.08 -5.77 -24.34
C THR A 51 2.12 -4.68 -24.59
N GLY A 52 3.18 -4.62 -23.81
CA GLY A 52 4.17 -3.53 -23.81
C GLY A 52 3.63 -2.23 -23.20
N ALA A 53 2.48 -2.26 -22.53
CA ALA A 53 1.88 -1.08 -21.92
C ALA A 53 2.73 -0.56 -20.75
N LYS A 54 2.70 0.75 -20.57
CA LYS A 54 3.27 1.40 -19.39
C LYS A 54 2.39 1.14 -18.18
N TRP A 55 3.02 1.10 -17.02
CA TRP A 55 2.33 1.09 -15.73
C TRP A 55 1.81 2.49 -15.38
N ASP A 56 0.59 2.56 -14.87
CA ASP A 56 -0.01 3.78 -14.35
C ASP A 56 0.63 4.12 -12.99
N PRO A 57 1.16 5.35 -12.79
CA PRO A 57 1.76 5.75 -11.52
C PRO A 57 0.72 5.93 -10.39
N THR A 58 -0.58 5.88 -10.70
CA THR A 58 -1.66 5.93 -9.72
C THR A 58 -1.94 4.52 -9.18
N PRO A 59 -1.73 4.26 -7.88
CA PRO A 59 -2.02 2.95 -7.31
C PRO A 59 -3.51 2.60 -7.40
N VAL A 60 -3.80 1.32 -7.62
CA VAL A 60 -5.16 0.78 -7.46
C VAL A 60 -5.48 0.51 -5.99
N ALA A 61 -4.46 0.12 -5.22
CA ALA A 61 -4.50 -0.06 -3.77
C ALA A 61 -3.07 -0.02 -3.22
N SER A 62 -2.91 0.30 -1.93
CA SER A 62 -1.61 0.39 -1.30
C SER A 62 -1.73 0.21 0.22
N ASN A 63 -0.76 -0.50 0.82
CA ASN A 63 -0.43 -0.38 2.24
C ASN A 63 1.03 0.07 2.42
N TYR A 64 1.59 0.76 1.42
CA TYR A 64 2.96 1.23 1.44
C TYR A 64 3.26 2.00 2.72
N ASP A 65 4.30 1.55 3.40
CA ASP A 65 4.86 2.20 4.56
C ASP A 65 6.39 2.08 4.47
N PRO A 66 7.14 3.20 4.41
CA PRO A 66 8.60 3.16 4.40
C PRO A 66 9.19 2.63 5.72
N CYS A 67 8.40 2.48 6.78
CA CYS A 67 8.80 1.86 8.03
C CYS A 67 8.60 0.35 8.06
N ALA A 68 7.64 -0.17 7.28
CA ALA A 68 7.23 -1.56 7.37
C ALA A 68 8.31 -2.53 6.90
N THR A 69 8.39 -3.69 7.55
CA THR A 69 9.23 -4.80 7.12
C THR A 69 8.80 -5.30 5.73
N LEU A 70 7.52 -5.31 5.41
CA LEU A 70 7.04 -5.57 4.06
C LEU A 70 5.77 -4.78 3.80
N SER A 71 5.75 -4.02 2.71
CA SER A 71 4.55 -3.36 2.22
C SER A 71 4.42 -3.53 0.71
N THR A 72 3.25 -3.18 0.16
CA THR A 72 2.98 -3.31 -1.27
C THR A 72 2.26 -2.10 -1.83
N ILE A 73 2.51 -1.84 -3.11
CA ILE A 73 1.70 -0.96 -3.96
C ILE A 73 1.17 -1.81 -5.10
N LEU A 74 -0.15 -1.81 -5.30
CA LEU A 74 -0.77 -2.44 -6.47
C LEU A 74 -0.89 -1.38 -7.58
N VAL A 75 -0.35 -1.70 -8.75
CA VAL A 75 -0.43 -0.84 -9.95
C VAL A 75 -1.08 -1.60 -11.09
N THR A 76 -1.69 -0.87 -12.02
CA THR A 76 -2.20 -1.42 -13.28
C THR A 76 -1.58 -0.66 -14.45
N VAL A 77 -1.96 -1.00 -15.68
CA VAL A 77 -1.47 -0.34 -16.89
C VAL A 77 -2.21 0.97 -17.19
N GLU A 78 -1.57 1.90 -17.90
CA GLU A 78 -2.25 3.10 -18.41
C GLU A 78 -3.44 2.71 -19.30
N GLY A 79 -4.61 3.33 -19.06
CA GLY A 79 -5.83 3.01 -19.82
C GLY A 79 -6.49 1.67 -19.45
N ALA A 80 -6.17 1.14 -18.27
CA ALA A 80 -6.76 -0.10 -17.74
C ALA A 80 -8.29 -0.11 -17.76
N THR A 81 -8.83 -1.29 -18.02
CA THR A 81 -10.23 -1.68 -17.80
C THR A 81 -10.33 -2.65 -16.63
N GLY A 82 -11.55 -3.04 -16.23
CA GLY A 82 -11.76 -3.87 -15.03
C GLY A 82 -11.06 -5.24 -15.02
N SER A 83 -10.64 -5.77 -16.17
CA SER A 83 -9.90 -7.03 -16.28
C SER A 83 -8.42 -6.85 -16.63
N SER A 84 -7.90 -5.62 -16.54
CA SER A 84 -6.48 -5.35 -16.83
C SER A 84 -5.57 -5.96 -15.78
N PRO A 85 -4.32 -6.29 -16.16
CA PRO A 85 -3.36 -6.84 -15.22
C PRO A 85 -3.10 -5.86 -14.07
N VAL A 86 -3.01 -6.40 -12.86
CA VAL A 86 -2.57 -5.71 -11.66
C VAL A 86 -1.27 -6.36 -11.20
N GLN A 87 -0.24 -5.54 -11.04
CA GLN A 87 1.07 -5.96 -10.55
C GLN A 87 1.25 -5.50 -9.10
N ALA A 88 1.58 -6.44 -8.22
CA ALA A 88 1.98 -6.12 -6.86
C ALA A 88 3.47 -5.79 -6.82
N LEU A 89 3.79 -4.54 -6.47
CA LEU A 89 5.15 -4.06 -6.22
C LEU A 89 5.43 -4.18 -4.73
N MET A 90 6.48 -4.92 -4.37
CA MET A 90 6.83 -5.19 -2.97
C MET A 90 7.95 -4.28 -2.51
N PHE A 91 7.84 -3.80 -1.27
CA PHE A 91 8.78 -2.87 -0.66
C PHE A 91 9.22 -3.36 0.72
N HIS A 92 10.51 -3.30 1.00
CA HIS A 92 11.11 -3.55 2.32
C HIS A 92 11.69 -2.23 2.83
N HIS A 93 11.14 -1.67 3.91
CA HIS A 93 11.54 -0.36 4.45
C HIS A 93 11.63 0.75 3.37
N GLY A 94 10.66 0.78 2.45
CA GLY A 94 10.57 1.76 1.37
C GLY A 94 11.46 1.49 0.15
N GLU A 95 12.29 0.46 0.17
CA GLU A 95 13.07 0.03 -1.00
C GLU A 95 12.26 -0.97 -1.83
N PHE A 96 12.21 -0.78 -3.15
CA PHE A 96 11.59 -1.73 -4.06
C PHE A 96 12.42 -3.01 -4.15
N VAL A 97 11.83 -4.14 -3.76
CA VAL A 97 12.51 -5.44 -3.66
C VAL A 97 12.02 -6.47 -4.68
N GLY A 98 11.11 -6.06 -5.56
CA GLY A 98 10.58 -6.89 -6.64
C GLY A 98 9.07 -6.97 -6.63
N THR A 99 8.53 -7.98 -7.29
CA THR A 99 7.08 -8.16 -7.45
C THR A 99 6.57 -9.38 -6.68
N GLY A 100 5.30 -9.36 -6.29
CA GLY A 100 4.67 -10.52 -5.65
C GLY A 100 4.68 -11.75 -6.56
N THR A 101 4.24 -11.57 -7.81
CA THR A 101 4.28 -12.59 -8.87
C THR A 101 5.13 -12.11 -10.04
N ALA A 102 5.73 -13.04 -10.78
CA ALA A 102 6.52 -12.72 -11.99
C ALA A 102 5.65 -12.17 -13.14
N LYS A 103 4.36 -12.52 -13.17
CA LYS A 103 3.38 -11.99 -14.11
C LYS A 103 2.31 -11.26 -13.33
N ALA A 104 1.85 -10.13 -13.85
CA ALA A 104 0.67 -9.45 -13.33
C ALA A 104 -0.59 -10.28 -13.59
N HIS A 105 -1.56 -10.18 -12.68
CA HIS A 105 -2.82 -10.94 -12.73
C HIS A 105 -4.00 -9.99 -12.78
N GLY A 106 -5.04 -10.37 -13.52
CA GLY A 106 -6.30 -9.64 -13.49
C GLY A 106 -6.93 -9.75 -12.10
N PHE A 107 -7.67 -8.71 -11.69
CA PHE A 107 -8.46 -8.74 -10.45
C PHE A 107 -7.67 -9.09 -9.17
N THR A 108 -6.39 -8.71 -9.11
CA THR A 108 -5.60 -8.82 -7.88
C THR A 108 -6.04 -7.74 -6.90
N SER A 109 -6.27 -8.10 -5.64
CA SER A 109 -6.62 -7.12 -4.60
C SER A 109 -5.82 -7.30 -3.32
N LEU A 110 -5.65 -6.22 -2.59
CA LEU A 110 -4.96 -6.17 -1.30
C LEU A 110 -5.95 -6.37 -0.17
N ASP A 111 -5.71 -7.35 0.68
CA ASP A 111 -6.40 -7.52 1.95
C ASP A 111 -5.61 -6.78 3.05
N ALA A 112 -5.89 -5.48 3.17
CA ALA A 112 -5.20 -4.62 4.13
C ALA A 112 -5.49 -5.01 5.59
N ASP A 113 -6.69 -5.54 5.87
CA ASP A 113 -7.09 -5.93 7.23
C ASP A 113 -6.41 -7.23 7.67
N ALA A 114 -6.10 -8.14 6.74
CA ALA A 114 -5.33 -9.35 7.01
C ALA A 114 -3.81 -9.13 6.95
N SER A 115 -3.35 -7.97 6.48
CA SER A 115 -1.93 -7.62 6.38
C SER A 115 -1.38 -7.08 7.70
N SER A 116 -0.06 -7.24 7.90
CA SER A 116 0.69 -6.76 9.06
C SER A 116 1.95 -6.01 8.60
N ASP A 117 2.79 -5.57 9.55
CA ASP A 117 4.07 -4.91 9.27
C ASP A 117 5.02 -5.75 8.40
N ASP A 118 4.98 -7.06 8.53
CA ASP A 118 5.90 -8.01 7.89
C ASP A 118 5.24 -8.95 6.89
N THR A 119 3.92 -8.87 6.76
CA THR A 119 3.13 -9.78 5.93
C THR A 119 2.13 -8.99 5.08
N VAL A 120 2.23 -9.15 3.76
CA VAL A 120 1.26 -8.62 2.80
C VAL A 120 0.34 -9.76 2.37
N VAL A 121 -0.97 -9.53 2.39
CA VAL A 121 -1.96 -10.52 1.96
C VAL A 121 -2.66 -10.04 0.69
N LEU A 122 -2.54 -10.82 -0.37
CA LEU A 122 -3.17 -10.54 -1.66
C LEU A 122 -4.15 -11.64 -2.03
N THR A 123 -5.27 -11.25 -2.64
CA THR A 123 -6.21 -12.17 -3.27
C THR A 123 -6.09 -12.06 -4.79
N TYR A 124 -6.18 -13.20 -5.45
CA TYR A 124 -6.07 -13.35 -6.89
C TYR A 124 -7.31 -14.08 -7.40
N LYS A 125 -7.95 -13.52 -8.41
CA LYS A 125 -9.06 -14.18 -9.09
C LYS A 125 -8.54 -15.30 -9.98
N THR A 126 -8.52 -16.49 -9.44
CA THR A 126 -8.22 -17.75 -10.13
C THR A 126 -9.45 -18.65 -10.11
N PRO A 127 -9.51 -19.74 -10.89
CA PRO A 127 -10.65 -20.67 -10.85
C PRO A 127 -11.04 -21.13 -9.43
N ASP A 128 -10.05 -21.29 -8.55
CA ASP A 128 -10.24 -21.70 -7.16
C ASP A 128 -10.25 -20.54 -6.15
N GLU A 129 -10.12 -19.28 -6.61
CA GLU A 129 -9.83 -18.06 -5.79
C GLU A 129 -8.61 -18.25 -4.86
N SER A 130 -7.49 -17.58 -5.17
CA SER A 130 -6.24 -17.78 -4.43
C SER A 130 -5.95 -16.63 -3.49
N THR A 131 -5.79 -16.91 -2.20
CA THR A 131 -5.21 -15.97 -1.22
C THR A 131 -3.77 -16.33 -0.96
N VAL A 132 -2.85 -15.37 -1.13
CA VAL A 132 -1.42 -15.59 -0.93
C VAL A 132 -0.86 -14.56 0.04
N ARG A 133 -0.22 -15.05 1.10
CA ARG A 133 0.56 -14.24 2.03
C ARG A 133 2.00 -14.17 1.57
N TYR A 134 2.54 -12.97 1.57
CA TYR A 134 3.91 -12.64 1.25
C TYR A 134 4.59 -12.16 2.51
N ARG A 135 5.84 -12.57 2.73
CA ARG A 135 6.63 -12.15 3.89
C ARG A 135 8.06 -11.88 3.48
N TRP A 136 8.70 -10.92 4.14
CA TRP A 136 10.15 -10.74 4.01
C TRP A 136 10.88 -11.84 4.78
N HIS A 137 11.81 -12.53 4.13
CA HIS A 137 12.65 -13.54 4.74
C HIS A 137 14.09 -13.37 4.25
N ASP A 138 14.99 -13.08 5.18
CA ASP A 138 16.40 -12.74 4.95
C ASP A 138 16.59 -11.57 3.98
N ASP A 139 16.66 -11.89 2.68
CA ASP A 139 17.04 -11.00 1.59
C ASP A 139 15.98 -10.90 0.49
N ARG A 140 14.81 -11.51 0.67
CA ARG A 140 13.78 -11.57 -0.37
C ARG A 140 12.36 -11.67 0.18
N VAL A 141 11.41 -11.39 -0.69
CA VAL A 141 10.00 -11.73 -0.48
C VAL A 141 9.78 -13.22 -0.74
N VAL A 142 9.09 -13.90 0.17
CA VAL A 142 8.67 -15.30 0.02
C VAL A 142 7.15 -15.40 0.06
N MET A 143 6.59 -16.29 -0.76
CA MET A 143 5.19 -16.71 -0.65
C MET A 143 5.07 -17.75 0.46
N LEU A 144 4.12 -17.56 1.37
CA LEU A 144 3.79 -18.51 2.44
C LEU A 144 2.69 -19.50 2.05
N ASP A 145 1.97 -19.19 0.97
CA ASP A 145 0.90 -20.01 0.41
C ASP A 145 1.22 -20.34 -1.06
N PRO A 146 0.54 -21.32 -1.69
CA PRO A 146 0.76 -21.64 -3.09
C PRO A 146 0.62 -20.42 -3.99
N ALA A 147 1.50 -20.30 -4.98
CA ALA A 147 1.39 -19.27 -6.00
C ALA A 147 0.02 -19.36 -6.71
N PRO A 148 -0.58 -18.22 -7.11
CA PRO A 148 -1.83 -18.26 -7.87
C PRO A 148 -1.60 -19.02 -9.18
N SER A 149 -2.59 -19.81 -9.56
CA SER A 149 -2.60 -20.47 -10.87
C SER A 149 -2.40 -19.44 -11.98
N ALA A 150 -1.59 -19.80 -12.98
CA ALA A 150 -1.51 -18.99 -14.18
C ALA A 150 -2.90 -18.91 -14.85
N GLU A 151 -3.30 -17.70 -15.24
CA GLU A 151 -4.45 -17.47 -16.13
C GLU A 151 -4.19 -17.97 -17.55
#